data_AF-A0AAU1VEU7-F1
#
_entry.id   AF-A0AAU1VEU7-F1
#
_cell.length_a   1.000
_cell.length_b   1.000
_cell.length_c   1.000
_cell.angle_alpha   90.00
_cell.angle_beta   90.00
_cell.angle_gamma   90.00
#
_symmetry.space_group_name_H-M   'P 1'
#
loop_
_entity.id
_entity.type
_entity.pdbx_description
1 polymer ?
#
loop_
_entity_poly.entity_id
_entity_poly.type
_entity_poly.pdbx_seq_one_letter_code
_entity_poly.pdbx_strand_id
1 'polypeptide(L)'
;MNAQLRPLEPAHAQEFLDHIDRARPNVDPWIPWATFSTDLASATATLQRYADRQATDTGRIYGIWRDGTLVGGVMFTRFDTASGNCEIGCWAEEAGQGLGLVNQACRELIDWAFGERGMSRVEWWVSSVNTRSIEAARRLGLTREGVLRRHTEYRGERLDIEIWSVLSDEWPPASGSTAPADKAELDRLMTTFLGAFDNTNGSSPEVDLIRQVFIPQGMIISNTRTGPVVYDLDAFIEPRAKLLTDGTLTEFSEWEVSERTEIFESIAHRISQYRKSGFHDGERFEGAGRKTTQFVRTPVGWRMAALTWEDE
;
A
#
# COMPACT_ATOMS: atom_id res chain seq x y z
N MET A 1 1.89 10.54 -1.25
CA MET A 1 2.64 10.73 -2.51
C MET A 1 1.74 10.29 -3.64
N ASN A 2 1.57 11.10 -4.70
CA ASN A 2 0.66 10.81 -5.82
C ASN A 2 1.43 10.12 -6.95
N ALA A 3 1.85 8.88 -6.72
CA ALA A 3 2.44 8.04 -7.75
C ALA A 3 1.35 7.14 -8.36
N GLN A 4 1.41 6.92 -9.68
CA GLN A 4 0.40 6.17 -10.42
C GLN A 4 1.06 5.20 -11.38
N LEU A 5 0.57 3.96 -11.41
CA LEU A 5 0.95 2.96 -12.39
C LEU A 5 -0.04 3.03 -13.57
N ARG A 6 0.46 3.22 -14.79
CA ARG A 6 -0.40 3.33 -15.99
C ARG A 6 0.25 2.62 -17.19
N PRO A 7 -0.53 2.10 -18.15
CA PRO A 7 0.03 1.56 -19.40
C PRO A 7 0.94 2.57 -20.12
N LEU A 8 2.09 2.11 -20.63
CA LEU A 8 2.94 2.92 -21.50
C LEU A 8 2.61 2.65 -22.97
N GLU A 9 1.69 3.44 -23.49
CA GLU A 9 1.24 3.40 -24.89
C GLU A 9 2.13 4.19 -25.85
N PRO A 10 2.08 3.91 -27.18
CA PRO A 10 2.85 4.67 -28.19
C PRO A 10 2.64 6.18 -28.15
N ALA A 11 1.48 6.67 -27.69
CA ALA A 11 1.21 8.09 -27.51
C ALA A 11 2.15 8.76 -26.49
N HIS A 12 2.75 7.99 -25.58
CA HIS A 12 3.70 8.48 -24.58
C HIS A 12 5.16 8.45 -25.07
N ALA A 13 5.42 8.14 -26.35
CA ALA A 13 6.79 7.92 -26.84
C ALA A 13 7.75 9.09 -26.59
N GLN A 14 7.27 10.34 -26.64
CA GLN A 14 8.10 11.51 -26.32
C GLN A 14 8.53 11.52 -24.86
N GLU A 15 7.59 11.38 -23.92
CA GLU A 15 7.92 11.32 -22.49
C GLU A 15 8.77 10.08 -22.16
N PHE A 16 8.52 8.95 -22.82
CA PHE A 16 9.35 7.76 -22.66
C PHE A 16 10.79 8.01 -23.10
N LEU A 17 11.00 8.67 -24.23
CA LEU A 17 12.34 9.05 -24.69
C LEU A 17 13.03 9.99 -23.69
N ASP A 18 12.33 11.05 -23.27
CA ASP A 18 12.86 12.02 -22.31
C ASP A 18 13.22 11.34 -20.97
N HIS A 19 12.41 10.37 -20.53
CA HIS A 19 12.70 9.55 -19.36
C HIS A 19 13.92 8.65 -19.55
N ILE A 20 14.07 7.99 -20.70
CA ILE A 20 15.26 7.17 -20.98
C ILE A 20 16.52 8.03 -20.95
N ASP A 21 16.49 9.26 -21.46
CA ASP A 21 17.63 10.17 -21.37
C ASP A 21 18.00 10.53 -19.94
N ARG A 22 17.01 10.77 -19.07
CA ARG A 22 17.24 10.96 -17.62
C ARG A 22 17.74 9.69 -16.91
N ALA A 23 17.25 8.53 -17.32
CA ALA A 23 17.54 7.24 -16.69
C ALA A 23 18.87 6.61 -17.15
N ARG A 24 19.41 7.06 -18.28
CA ARG A 24 20.59 6.50 -18.98
C ARG A 24 21.76 6.17 -18.05
N PRO A 25 22.21 7.05 -17.13
CA PRO A 25 23.36 6.74 -16.27
C PRO A 25 23.15 5.51 -15.38
N ASN A 26 21.90 5.22 -15.01
CA ASN A 26 21.54 4.20 -14.01
C ASN A 26 21.01 2.91 -14.62
N VAL A 27 20.44 2.97 -15.83
CA VAL A 27 19.72 1.86 -16.45
C VAL A 27 20.57 1.16 -17.51
N ASP A 28 21.36 1.92 -18.27
CA ASP A 28 22.19 1.42 -19.36
C ASP A 28 23.19 0.31 -18.99
N PRO A 29 23.72 0.21 -17.77
CA PRO A 29 24.56 -0.94 -17.42
C PRO A 29 23.79 -2.28 -17.40
N TRP A 30 22.46 -2.23 -17.34
CA TRP A 30 21.61 -3.38 -17.01
C TRP A 30 20.54 -3.68 -18.05
N ILE A 31 19.97 -2.64 -18.67
CA ILE A 31 18.88 -2.76 -19.64
C ILE A 31 19.23 -1.91 -20.86
N PRO A 32 19.21 -2.46 -22.08
CA PRO A 32 19.57 -1.74 -23.30
C PRO A 32 18.49 -0.76 -23.80
N TRP A 33 17.80 -0.05 -22.90
CA TRP A 33 16.80 0.94 -23.33
C TRP A 33 17.42 2.04 -24.20
N ALA A 34 18.58 2.55 -23.80
CA ALA A 34 19.38 3.48 -24.57
C ALA A 34 19.82 2.97 -25.94
N THR A 35 19.92 1.66 -26.12
CA THR A 35 20.23 1.04 -27.42
C THR A 35 18.95 0.93 -28.28
N PHE A 36 17.81 0.68 -27.64
CA PHE A 36 16.54 0.46 -28.33
C PHE A 36 15.71 1.73 -28.56
N SER A 37 15.98 2.81 -27.84
CA SER A 37 15.24 4.07 -27.86
C SER A 37 16.23 5.23 -27.86
N THR A 38 16.72 5.58 -29.04
CA THR A 38 17.72 6.65 -29.28
C THR A 38 17.11 7.92 -29.86
N ASP A 39 15.90 7.81 -30.39
CA ASP A 39 15.12 8.88 -31.00
C ASP A 39 13.63 8.59 -30.83
N LEU A 40 12.78 9.54 -31.23
CA LEU A 40 11.33 9.40 -31.07
C LEU A 40 10.76 8.21 -31.87
N ALA A 41 11.33 7.91 -33.04
CA ALA A 41 10.89 6.80 -33.87
C ALA A 41 11.15 5.44 -33.21
N SER A 42 12.35 5.24 -32.66
CA SER A 42 12.75 4.02 -31.95
C SER A 42 12.07 3.86 -30.60
N ALA A 43 11.82 4.97 -29.88
CA ALA A 43 10.97 5.00 -28.69
C ALA A 43 9.53 4.57 -29.01
N THR A 44 8.95 5.13 -30.08
CA THR A 44 7.61 4.75 -30.56
C THR A 44 7.55 3.28 -30.95
N ALA A 45 8.55 2.78 -31.69
CA ALA A 45 8.63 1.37 -32.08
C ALA A 45 8.76 0.42 -30.87
N THR A 46 9.48 0.85 -29.82
CA THR A 46 9.59 0.10 -28.57
C THR A 46 8.24 -0.04 -27.86
N LEU A 47 7.49 1.06 -27.71
CA LEU A 47 6.16 1.02 -27.09
C LEU A 47 5.15 0.27 -27.96
N GLN A 48 5.22 0.42 -29.29
CA GLN A 48 4.39 -0.34 -30.22
C GLN A 48 4.61 -1.85 -30.08
N ARG A 49 5.87 -2.30 -29.98
CA ARG A 49 6.18 -3.71 -29.75
C ARG A 49 5.51 -4.24 -28.48
N TYR A 50 5.47 -3.47 -27.39
CA TYR A 50 4.77 -3.91 -26.18
C TYR A 50 3.24 -3.83 -26.31
N ALA A 51 2.70 -2.88 -27.08
CA ALA A 51 1.27 -2.85 -27.40
C ALA A 51 0.86 -4.10 -28.20
N ASP A 52 1.65 -4.51 -29.18
CA ASP A 52 1.41 -5.73 -29.97
C ASP A 52 1.53 -6.99 -29.11
N ARG A 53 2.52 -7.02 -28.22
CA ARG A 53 2.67 -8.10 -27.23
C ARG A 53 1.52 -8.15 -26.24
N GLN A 54 0.96 -7.00 -25.87
CA GLN A 54 -0.20 -6.94 -24.99
C GLN A 54 -1.44 -7.47 -25.70
N ALA A 55 -1.62 -7.13 -26.97
CA ALA A 55 -2.71 -7.63 -27.81
C ALA A 55 -2.63 -9.15 -28.02
N THR A 56 -1.43 -9.71 -28.09
CA THR A 56 -1.18 -11.16 -28.21
C THR A 56 -1.01 -11.86 -26.86
N ASP A 57 -1.18 -11.14 -25.74
CA ASP A 57 -1.03 -11.65 -24.37
C ASP A 57 0.35 -12.25 -24.03
N THR A 58 1.40 -11.77 -24.70
CA THR A 58 2.78 -12.29 -24.54
C THR A 58 3.72 -11.35 -23.77
N GLY A 59 3.28 -10.15 -23.41
CA GLY A 59 4.05 -9.17 -22.64
C GLY A 59 3.32 -7.83 -22.54
N ARG A 60 3.65 -7.01 -21.55
CA ARG A 60 3.00 -5.69 -21.30
C ARG A 60 4.00 -4.76 -20.61
N ILE A 61 3.84 -3.44 -20.79
CA ILE A 61 4.71 -2.42 -20.17
C ILE A 61 3.88 -1.32 -19.50
N TYR A 62 4.32 -0.91 -18.32
CA TYR A 62 3.66 0.10 -17.50
C TYR A 62 4.68 1.12 -17.02
N GLY A 63 4.23 2.37 -16.95
CA GLY A 63 5.00 3.50 -16.46
C GLY A 63 4.62 3.82 -15.02
N ILE A 64 5.62 4.16 -14.22
CA ILE A 64 5.46 4.71 -12.88
C ILE A 64 5.52 6.24 -13.02
N TRP A 65 4.37 6.87 -12.86
CA TRP A 65 4.19 8.31 -13.01
C TRP A 65 4.14 8.97 -11.64
N ARG A 66 4.95 10.01 -11.43
CA ARG A 66 4.94 10.81 -10.20
C ARG A 66 4.74 12.27 -10.57
N ASP A 67 3.70 12.88 -10.02
CA ASP A 67 3.41 14.31 -10.23
C ASP A 67 3.37 14.67 -11.74
N GLY A 68 2.86 13.75 -12.57
CA GLY A 68 2.74 13.89 -14.03
C GLY A 68 3.99 13.52 -14.84
N THR A 69 5.11 13.18 -14.20
CA THR A 69 6.39 12.83 -14.85
C THR A 69 6.63 11.33 -14.80
N LEU A 70 7.14 10.73 -15.89
CA LEU A 70 7.55 9.33 -15.88
C LEU A 70 8.88 9.18 -15.15
N VAL A 71 8.89 8.39 -14.06
CA VAL A 71 10.08 8.19 -13.21
C VAL A 71 10.62 6.75 -13.21
N GLY A 72 9.98 5.86 -13.97
CA GLY A 72 10.39 4.47 -14.13
C GLY A 72 9.29 3.63 -14.74
N GLY A 73 9.46 2.32 -14.68
CA GLY A 73 8.42 1.41 -15.13
C GLY A 73 8.67 -0.04 -14.76
N VAL A 74 7.65 -0.84 -15.01
CA VAL A 74 7.64 -2.29 -14.83
C VAL A 74 6.99 -2.93 -16.05
N MET A 75 7.34 -4.18 -16.32
CA MET A 75 6.84 -4.89 -17.50
C MET A 75 6.77 -6.38 -17.25
N PHE A 76 5.90 -7.05 -17.99
CA PHE A 76 6.07 -8.46 -18.29
C PHE A 76 6.95 -8.61 -19.53
N THR A 77 8.21 -8.99 -19.35
CA THR A 77 9.17 -9.26 -20.43
C THR A 77 8.85 -10.56 -21.16
N ARG A 78 8.09 -11.45 -20.52
CA ARG A 78 7.45 -12.65 -21.08
C ARG A 78 6.17 -12.93 -20.29
N PHE A 79 5.11 -13.34 -20.98
CA PHE A 79 3.86 -13.80 -20.38
C PHE A 79 3.39 -15.04 -21.15
N ASP A 80 3.44 -16.21 -20.51
CA ASP A 80 3.16 -17.51 -21.13
C ASP A 80 2.07 -18.23 -20.33
N THR A 81 0.83 -17.99 -20.73
CA THR A 81 -0.36 -18.58 -20.09
C THR A 81 -0.45 -20.09 -20.27
N ALA A 82 0.14 -20.63 -21.34
CA ALA A 82 0.13 -22.07 -21.60
C ALA A 82 1.01 -22.82 -20.60
N SER A 83 2.17 -22.25 -20.24
CA SER A 83 3.04 -22.82 -19.22
C SER A 83 2.73 -22.32 -17.80
N GLY A 84 1.91 -21.29 -17.65
CA GLY A 84 1.63 -20.63 -16.37
C GLY A 84 2.77 -19.77 -15.83
N ASN A 85 3.72 -19.37 -16.69
CA ASN A 85 4.93 -18.63 -16.28
C ASN A 85 4.96 -17.22 -16.87
N CYS A 86 5.41 -16.25 -16.09
CA CYS A 86 5.72 -14.91 -16.59
C CYS A 86 7.01 -14.37 -15.96
N GLU A 87 7.61 -13.37 -16.61
CA GLU A 87 8.84 -12.73 -16.15
C GLU A 87 8.59 -11.24 -16.01
N ILE A 88 8.98 -10.68 -14.85
CA ILE A 88 8.88 -9.25 -14.57
C ILE A 88 10.25 -8.58 -14.75
N GLY A 89 10.23 -7.45 -15.45
CA GLY A 89 11.34 -6.51 -15.52
C GLY A 89 10.96 -5.14 -14.96
N CYS A 90 11.94 -4.38 -14.48
CA CYS A 90 11.72 -3.03 -13.96
C CYS A 90 12.90 -2.09 -14.25
N TRP A 91 12.64 -0.79 -14.24
CA TRP A 91 13.68 0.24 -14.30
C TRP A 91 13.19 1.53 -13.61
N ALA A 92 14.12 2.40 -13.21
CA ALA A 92 13.81 3.71 -12.64
C ALA A 92 14.97 4.69 -12.85
N GLU A 93 14.63 5.94 -13.16
CA GLU A 93 15.57 7.07 -13.08
C GLU A 93 15.84 7.43 -11.63
N GLU A 94 16.85 8.28 -11.36
CA GLU A 94 17.27 8.68 -10.01
C GLU A 94 16.10 9.20 -9.14
N ALA A 95 15.22 10.03 -9.71
CA ALA A 95 14.07 10.60 -9.01
C ALA A 95 13.00 9.56 -8.60
N GLY A 96 13.01 8.37 -9.20
CA GLY A 96 12.14 7.24 -8.85
C GLY A 96 12.76 6.25 -7.86
N GLN A 97 14.03 6.43 -7.47
CA GLN A 97 14.76 5.48 -6.62
C GLN A 97 14.60 5.78 -5.13
N GLY A 98 14.75 4.76 -4.27
CA GLY A 98 14.68 4.93 -2.82
C GLY A 98 13.27 5.17 -2.25
N LEU A 99 12.25 5.28 -3.11
CA LEU A 99 10.86 5.59 -2.75
C LEU A 99 9.96 4.35 -2.66
N GLY A 100 10.48 3.15 -2.94
CA GLY A 100 9.71 1.91 -2.95
C GLY A 100 8.77 1.73 -4.15
N LEU A 101 8.72 2.68 -5.08
CA LEU A 101 7.77 2.69 -6.20
C LEU A 101 7.87 1.44 -7.10
N VAL A 102 9.09 1.00 -7.41
CA VAL A 102 9.31 -0.21 -8.22
C VAL A 102 8.76 -1.46 -7.54
N ASN A 103 9.06 -1.66 -6.24
CA ASN A 103 8.57 -2.80 -5.49
C ASN A 103 7.03 -2.79 -5.38
N GLN A 104 6.42 -1.62 -5.18
CA GLN A 104 4.96 -1.47 -5.18
C GLN A 104 4.36 -1.83 -6.54
N ALA A 105 4.90 -1.27 -7.63
CA ALA A 105 4.43 -1.56 -8.98
C ALA A 105 4.63 -3.04 -9.38
N CYS A 106 5.75 -3.66 -9.00
CA CYS A 106 5.96 -5.09 -9.23
C CYS A 106 4.97 -5.95 -8.43
N ARG A 107 4.66 -5.58 -7.18
CA ARG A 107 3.65 -6.29 -6.37
C ARG A 107 2.29 -6.27 -7.05
N GLU A 108 1.83 -5.12 -7.55
CA GLU A 108 0.57 -5.01 -8.32
C GLU A 108 0.56 -5.95 -9.55
N LEU A 109 1.67 -6.04 -10.28
CA LEU A 109 1.79 -6.97 -11.40
C LEU A 109 1.73 -8.44 -10.96
N ILE A 110 2.40 -8.80 -9.86
CA ILE A 110 2.40 -10.17 -9.34
C ILE A 110 1.01 -10.55 -8.81
N ASP A 111 0.37 -9.65 -8.06
CA ASP A 111 -0.99 -9.81 -7.54
C ASP A 111 -1.97 -10.04 -8.70
N TRP A 112 -1.86 -9.25 -9.78
CA TRP A 112 -2.66 -9.43 -11.00
C TRP A 112 -2.35 -10.76 -11.72
N ALA A 113 -1.07 -11.13 -11.85
CA ALA A 113 -0.67 -12.36 -12.53
C ALA A 113 -1.22 -13.61 -11.82
N PHE A 114 -1.16 -13.65 -10.49
CA PHE A 114 -1.67 -14.78 -9.73
C PHE A 114 -3.19 -14.73 -9.55
N GLY A 115 -3.73 -13.59 -9.13
CA GLY A 115 -5.14 -13.44 -8.79
C GLY A 115 -6.08 -13.42 -9.99
N GLU A 116 -5.80 -12.56 -10.97
CA GLU A 116 -6.69 -12.40 -12.13
C GLU A 116 -6.34 -13.34 -13.28
N ARG A 117 -5.04 -13.60 -13.49
CA ARG A 117 -4.57 -14.35 -14.65
C ARG A 117 -4.34 -15.83 -14.38
N GLY A 118 -4.36 -16.25 -13.11
CA GLY A 118 -4.17 -17.65 -12.73
C GLY A 118 -2.78 -18.20 -13.09
N MET A 119 -1.77 -17.33 -13.18
CA MET A 119 -0.39 -17.75 -13.40
C MET A 119 0.08 -18.57 -12.20
N SER A 120 1.04 -19.47 -12.42
CA SER A 120 1.60 -20.31 -11.35
C SER A 120 2.95 -19.81 -10.86
N ARG A 121 3.66 -19.03 -11.70
CA ARG A 121 5.03 -18.61 -11.43
C ARG A 121 5.36 -17.25 -12.03
N VAL A 122 6.04 -16.43 -11.23
CA VAL A 122 6.67 -15.19 -11.66
C VAL A 122 8.19 -15.33 -11.52
N GLU A 123 8.91 -14.96 -12.57
CA GLU A 123 10.36 -14.97 -12.63
C GLU A 123 10.95 -13.56 -12.66
N TRP A 124 12.19 -13.45 -12.20
CA TRP A 124 13.00 -12.25 -12.24
C TRP A 124 14.43 -12.61 -12.61
N TRP A 125 14.86 -12.15 -13.78
CA TRP A 125 16.18 -12.45 -14.34
C TRP A 125 17.06 -11.22 -14.21
N VAL A 126 18.20 -11.35 -13.55
CA VAL A 126 19.05 -10.21 -13.20
C VAL A 126 20.53 -10.54 -13.33
N SER A 127 21.34 -9.59 -13.83
CA SER A 127 22.79 -9.75 -13.79
C SER A 127 23.29 -9.90 -12.35
N SER A 128 24.19 -10.84 -12.10
CA SER A 128 24.73 -11.13 -10.75
C SER A 128 25.47 -9.95 -10.11
N VAL A 129 25.89 -8.97 -10.91
CA VAL A 129 26.55 -7.74 -10.44
C VAL A 129 25.57 -6.57 -10.24
N ASN A 130 24.29 -6.72 -10.60
CA ASN A 130 23.26 -5.69 -10.39
C ASN A 130 22.63 -5.81 -8.99
N THR A 131 23.37 -5.36 -7.97
CA THR A 131 22.93 -5.45 -6.57
C THR A 131 21.57 -4.79 -6.33
N ARG A 132 21.25 -3.68 -6.99
CA ARG A 132 19.96 -2.98 -6.81
C ARG A 132 18.77 -3.83 -7.23
N SER A 133 18.86 -4.47 -8.40
CA SER A 133 17.76 -5.30 -8.89
C SER A 133 17.67 -6.62 -8.11
N ILE A 134 18.79 -7.17 -7.64
CA ILE A 134 18.80 -8.30 -6.70
C ILE A 134 18.08 -7.93 -5.39
N GLU A 135 18.37 -6.76 -4.81
CA GLU A 135 17.67 -6.29 -3.61
C GLU A 135 16.17 -6.04 -3.85
N ALA A 136 15.79 -5.61 -5.05
CA ALA A 136 14.38 -5.49 -5.41
C ALA A 136 13.66 -6.86 -5.40
N ALA A 137 14.27 -7.90 -5.99
CA ALA A 137 13.75 -9.27 -5.97
C ALA A 137 13.65 -9.82 -4.53
N ARG A 138 14.69 -9.62 -3.71
CA ARG A 138 14.68 -10.02 -2.29
C ARG A 138 13.56 -9.36 -1.50
N ARG A 139 13.35 -8.05 -1.66
CA ARG A 139 12.28 -7.31 -0.97
C ARG A 139 10.88 -7.72 -1.38
N LEU A 140 10.72 -8.23 -2.61
CA LEU A 140 9.47 -8.82 -3.06
C LEU A 140 9.24 -10.22 -2.48
N GLY A 141 10.25 -10.84 -1.86
CA GLY A 141 10.15 -12.20 -1.31
C GLY A 141 10.41 -13.30 -2.34
N LEU A 142 11.06 -12.99 -3.47
CA LEU A 142 11.44 -14.01 -4.44
C LEU A 142 12.59 -14.87 -3.90
N THR A 143 12.56 -16.15 -4.26
CA THR A 143 13.60 -17.13 -3.96
C THR A 143 14.60 -17.18 -5.10
N ARG A 144 15.90 -17.18 -4.77
CA ARG A 144 16.98 -17.39 -5.76
C ARG A 144 17.12 -18.87 -6.07
N GLU A 145 16.94 -19.25 -7.32
CA GLU A 145 16.98 -20.64 -7.75
C GLU A 145 18.33 -21.05 -8.35
N GLY A 146 19.06 -20.12 -8.97
CA GLY A 146 20.33 -20.47 -9.61
C GLY A 146 21.03 -19.32 -10.32
N VAL A 147 22.17 -19.66 -10.92
CA VAL A 147 22.98 -18.75 -11.74
C VAL A 147 23.31 -19.41 -13.06
N LEU A 148 22.95 -18.73 -14.15
CA LEU A 148 23.37 -19.07 -15.51
C LEU A 148 24.72 -18.39 -15.77
N ARG A 149 25.80 -19.19 -15.82
CA ARG A 149 27.17 -18.69 -16.02
C ARG A 149 27.37 -18.24 -17.47
N ARG A 150 27.93 -17.04 -17.67
CA ARG A 150 28.26 -16.44 -18.98
C ARG A 150 27.09 -16.49 -19.98
N HIS A 151 25.87 -16.30 -19.48
CA HIS A 151 24.65 -16.48 -20.27
C HIS A 151 24.45 -15.33 -21.27
N THR A 152 24.46 -14.09 -20.79
CA THR A 152 24.07 -12.92 -21.58
C THR A 152 25.29 -12.13 -22.01
N GLU A 153 25.41 -11.82 -23.30
CA GLU A 153 26.41 -10.88 -23.80
C GLU A 153 25.89 -9.46 -23.66
N TYR A 154 26.65 -8.61 -22.98
CA TYR A 154 26.31 -7.21 -22.83
C TYR A 154 27.57 -6.36 -22.86
N ARG A 155 27.61 -5.37 -23.76
CA ARG A 155 28.76 -4.44 -23.92
C ARG A 155 30.11 -5.14 -24.09
N GLY A 156 30.12 -6.27 -24.81
CA GLY A 156 31.34 -7.04 -25.09
C GLY A 156 31.77 -7.99 -23.97
N GLU A 157 31.02 -8.07 -22.87
CA GLU A 157 31.27 -8.99 -21.76
C GLU A 157 30.14 -10.01 -21.63
N ARG A 158 30.48 -11.23 -21.21
CA ARG A 158 29.50 -12.28 -20.90
C ARG A 158 29.18 -12.24 -19.41
N LEU A 159 27.96 -11.83 -19.08
CA LEU A 159 27.47 -11.69 -17.73
C LEU A 159 26.82 -12.99 -17.22
N ASP A 160 27.04 -13.26 -15.94
CA ASP A 160 26.27 -14.26 -15.18
C ASP A 160 24.88 -13.69 -14.85
N ILE A 161 23.85 -14.52 -14.98
CA ILE A 161 22.46 -14.14 -14.70
C ILE A 161 21.94 -14.96 -13.53
N GLU A 162 21.47 -14.29 -12.48
CA GLU A 162 20.72 -14.93 -11.41
C GLU A 162 19.25 -15.07 -11.79
N ILE A 163 18.70 -16.24 -11.50
CA ILE A 163 17.28 -16.55 -11.66
C ILE A 163 16.63 -16.53 -10.29
N TRP A 164 15.60 -15.70 -10.19
CA TRP A 164 14.78 -15.55 -9.00
C TRP A 164 13.33 -15.82 -9.37
N SER A 165 12.53 -16.33 -8.43
CA SER A 165 11.12 -16.61 -8.68
C SER A 165 10.28 -16.61 -7.42
N VAL A 166 8.97 -16.53 -7.61
CA VAL A 166 7.97 -16.84 -6.58
C VAL A 166 6.83 -17.65 -7.21
N LEU A 167 6.31 -18.59 -6.45
CA LEU A 167 5.16 -19.41 -6.83
C LEU A 167 3.86 -18.80 -6.30
N SER A 168 2.74 -19.13 -6.95
CA SER A 168 1.44 -18.57 -6.57
C SER A 168 0.97 -18.99 -5.18
N ASP A 169 1.38 -20.16 -4.67
CA ASP A 169 1.08 -20.66 -3.34
C ASP A 169 2.03 -20.14 -2.25
N GLU A 170 3.19 -19.62 -2.64
CA GLU A 170 4.16 -18.93 -1.77
C GLU A 170 3.85 -17.42 -1.66
N TRP A 171 3.12 -16.88 -2.63
CA TRP A 171 2.84 -15.44 -2.68
C TRP A 171 1.84 -15.04 -1.61
N PRO A 172 2.19 -14.15 -0.67
CA PRO A 172 1.24 -13.69 0.32
C PRO A 172 0.07 -13.00 -0.41
N PRO A 173 -1.18 -13.24 0.01
CA PRO A 173 -2.32 -12.54 -0.56
C PRO A 173 -2.04 -11.04 -0.51
N ALA A 174 -2.39 -10.33 -1.59
CA ALA A 174 -2.12 -8.91 -1.77
C ALA A 174 -2.28 -8.15 -0.43
N SER A 175 -1.18 -7.57 0.06
CA SER A 175 -1.21 -6.67 1.23
C SER A 175 -1.90 -5.39 0.75
N GLY A 176 -3.23 -5.41 0.78
CA GLY A 176 -4.08 -4.48 0.03
C GLY A 176 -5.43 -5.08 -0.37
N SER A 177 -5.59 -6.40 -0.32
CA SER A 177 -6.92 -7.01 -0.20
C SER A 177 -7.41 -6.76 1.22
N THR A 178 -7.95 -5.57 1.47
CA THR A 178 -9.13 -5.52 2.33
C THR A 178 -10.11 -6.50 1.71
N ALA A 179 -10.25 -7.71 2.24
CA ALA A 179 -11.51 -8.41 2.01
C ALA A 179 -12.58 -7.37 2.37
N PRO A 180 -13.52 -7.00 1.48
CA PRO A 180 -14.47 -5.93 1.77
C PRO A 180 -15.17 -6.12 3.12
N ALA A 181 -15.30 -7.39 3.55
CA ALA A 181 -15.76 -7.80 4.86
C ALA A 181 -14.87 -7.33 6.04
N ASP A 182 -13.55 -7.42 5.94
CA ASP A 182 -12.63 -7.03 7.01
C ASP A 182 -12.64 -5.52 7.21
N LYS A 183 -12.47 -4.75 6.14
CA LYS A 183 -12.55 -3.28 6.21
C LYS A 183 -13.91 -2.83 6.73
N ALA A 184 -15.01 -3.45 6.26
CA ALA A 184 -16.35 -3.17 6.78
C ALA A 184 -16.51 -3.55 8.27
N GLU A 185 -15.83 -4.58 8.77
CA GLU A 185 -15.81 -4.90 10.19
C GLU A 185 -15.03 -3.85 11.00
N LEU A 186 -13.85 -3.43 10.53
CA LEU A 186 -13.08 -2.36 11.16
C LEU A 186 -13.84 -1.01 11.16
N ASP A 187 -14.54 -0.70 10.07
CA ASP A 187 -15.41 0.49 9.98
C ASP A 187 -16.57 0.42 10.98
N ARG A 188 -17.18 -0.76 11.16
CA ARG A 188 -18.22 -0.96 12.18
C ARG A 188 -17.67 -0.78 13.59
N LEU A 189 -16.49 -1.33 13.90
CA LEU A 189 -15.86 -1.16 15.22
C LEU A 189 -15.60 0.32 15.52
N MET A 190 -15.07 1.08 14.56
CA MET A 190 -14.84 2.51 14.72
C MET A 190 -16.13 3.32 14.86
N THR A 191 -17.15 2.99 14.06
CA THR A 191 -18.47 3.63 14.15
C THR A 191 -19.09 3.40 15.53
N THR A 192 -19.06 2.15 16.02
CA THR A 192 -19.53 1.81 17.37
C THR A 192 -18.73 2.52 18.45
N PHE A 193 -17.41 2.59 18.34
CA PHE A 193 -16.57 3.29 19.31
C PHE A 193 -16.91 4.79 19.41
N LEU A 194 -16.98 5.48 18.26
CA LEU A 194 -17.29 6.92 18.23
C LEU A 194 -18.74 7.19 18.69
N GLY A 195 -19.68 6.37 18.24
CA GLY A 195 -21.09 6.49 18.59
C GLY A 195 -21.40 6.18 20.06
N ALA A 196 -20.54 5.43 20.76
CA ALA A 196 -20.73 5.09 22.17
C ALA A 196 -20.80 6.31 23.10
N PHE A 197 -20.29 7.47 22.67
CA PHE A 197 -20.34 8.71 23.42
C PHE A 197 -21.49 9.64 23.02
N ASP A 198 -22.23 9.33 21.96
CA ASP A 198 -23.29 10.22 21.46
C ASP A 198 -24.41 10.34 22.50
N ASN A 199 -24.79 11.57 22.82
CA ASN A 199 -25.96 11.87 23.65
C ASN A 199 -26.81 13.01 23.07
N THR A 200 -26.77 13.18 21.74
CA THR A 200 -27.57 14.16 21.02
C THR A 200 -29.05 13.78 20.98
N ASN A 201 -29.92 14.79 20.88
CA ASN A 201 -31.37 14.62 20.71
C ASN A 201 -32.03 13.74 21.80
N GLY A 202 -31.49 13.77 23.02
CA GLY A 202 -32.00 12.96 24.13
C GLY A 202 -31.66 11.46 24.06
N SER A 203 -30.71 11.07 23.21
CA SER A 203 -30.14 9.72 23.23
C SER A 203 -29.31 9.50 24.51
N SER A 204 -29.32 8.26 25.01
CA SER A 204 -28.46 7.86 26.12
C SER A 204 -27.14 7.33 25.58
N PRO A 205 -25.98 7.76 26.13
CA PRO A 205 -24.70 7.27 25.67
C PRO A 205 -24.52 5.78 25.99
N GLU A 206 -24.02 5.01 25.02
CA GLU A 206 -23.82 3.56 25.12
C GLU A 206 -22.35 3.19 25.40
N VAL A 207 -21.72 3.86 26.37
CA VAL A 207 -20.27 3.74 26.65
C VAL A 207 -19.81 2.31 26.99
N ASP A 208 -20.70 1.43 27.42
CA ASP A 208 -20.37 0.02 27.69
C ASP A 208 -20.08 -0.78 26.40
N LEU A 209 -20.51 -0.31 25.23
CA LEU A 209 -20.14 -0.90 23.92
C LEU A 209 -18.62 -0.88 23.69
N ILE A 210 -17.89 0.02 24.36
CA ILE A 210 -16.43 0.10 24.29
C ILE A 210 -15.79 -1.23 24.74
N ARG A 211 -16.35 -1.92 25.74
CA ARG A 211 -15.86 -3.23 26.19
C ARG A 211 -16.10 -4.34 25.17
N GLN A 212 -17.04 -4.14 24.25
CA GLN A 212 -17.37 -5.13 23.21
C GLN A 212 -16.48 -4.97 21.98
N VAL A 213 -16.05 -3.75 21.66
CA VAL A 213 -15.22 -3.46 20.49
C VAL A 213 -13.72 -3.58 20.77
N PHE A 214 -13.28 -3.46 22.03
CA PHE A 214 -11.90 -3.72 22.45
C PHE A 214 -11.66 -5.17 22.88
N ILE A 215 -10.41 -5.61 22.83
CA ILE A 215 -9.95 -6.74 23.64
C ILE A 215 -9.95 -6.34 25.13
N PRO A 216 -10.07 -7.28 26.08
CA PRO A 216 -10.12 -6.94 27.51
C PRO A 216 -8.90 -6.15 28.01
N GLN A 217 -7.72 -6.36 27.41
CA GLN A 217 -6.46 -5.66 27.73
C GLN A 217 -6.24 -4.39 26.89
N GLY A 218 -7.30 -3.88 26.26
CA GLY A 218 -7.25 -2.72 25.40
C GLY A 218 -6.80 -1.47 26.14
N MET A 219 -5.98 -0.65 25.45
CA MET A 219 -5.46 0.60 26.02
C MET A 219 -5.96 1.81 25.24
N ILE A 220 -6.32 2.86 25.96
CA ILE A 220 -6.74 4.13 25.37
C ILE A 220 -5.84 5.24 25.91
N ILE A 221 -5.24 6.05 25.02
CA ILE A 221 -4.18 6.99 25.35
C ILE A 221 -4.56 8.40 24.87
N SER A 222 -4.68 9.34 25.81
CA SER A 222 -4.86 10.76 25.50
C SER A 222 -3.50 11.45 25.42
N ASN A 223 -3.19 12.13 24.33
CA ASN A 223 -2.00 12.99 24.22
C ASN A 223 -2.35 14.49 24.18
N THR A 224 -3.51 14.88 24.71
CA THR A 224 -4.02 16.26 24.60
C THR A 224 -3.48 17.25 25.64
N ARG A 225 -2.72 16.78 26.64
CA ARG A 225 -2.19 17.61 27.74
C ARG A 225 -0.66 17.68 27.67
N THR A 226 -0.01 18.17 28.73
CA THR A 226 1.47 18.26 28.85
C THR A 226 2.21 16.91 28.81
N GLY A 227 1.50 15.81 28.57
CA GLY A 227 2.05 14.46 28.43
C GLY A 227 0.94 13.42 28.21
N PRO A 228 1.31 12.18 27.85
CA PRO A 228 0.36 11.12 27.59
C PRO A 228 -0.32 10.66 28.89
N VAL A 229 -1.64 10.51 28.84
CA VAL A 229 -2.43 9.88 29.90
C VAL A 229 -2.96 8.55 29.37
N VAL A 230 -2.60 7.48 30.05
CA VAL A 230 -2.88 6.10 29.64
C VAL A 230 -4.03 5.56 30.49
N TYR A 231 -5.03 4.98 29.83
CA TYR A 231 -6.20 4.37 30.45
C TYR A 231 -6.31 2.91 30.03
N ASP A 232 -6.64 2.02 30.97
CA ASP A 232 -7.35 0.79 30.63
C ASP A 232 -8.83 1.12 30.30
N LEU A 233 -9.60 0.11 29.90
CA LEU A 233 -10.99 0.33 29.48
C LEU A 233 -11.87 0.88 30.60
N ASP A 234 -11.78 0.35 31.82
CA ASP A 234 -12.66 0.76 32.92
C ASP A 234 -12.33 2.18 33.39
N ALA A 235 -11.05 2.49 33.56
CA ALA A 235 -10.58 3.83 33.91
C ALA A 235 -10.89 4.87 32.83
N PHE A 236 -11.04 4.44 31.57
CA PHE A 236 -11.49 5.30 30.50
C PHE A 236 -13.01 5.53 30.52
N ILE A 237 -13.79 4.46 30.71
CA ILE A 237 -15.25 4.46 30.56
C ILE A 237 -15.95 5.16 31.73
N GLU A 238 -15.63 4.81 32.97
CA GLU A 238 -16.39 5.28 34.15
C GLU A 238 -16.48 6.82 34.24
N PRO A 239 -15.40 7.59 34.06
CA PRO A 239 -15.49 9.05 34.14
C PRO A 239 -16.32 9.65 33.00
N ARG A 240 -16.30 9.04 31.81
CA ARG A 240 -17.03 9.51 30.63
C ARG A 240 -18.51 9.18 30.71
N ALA A 241 -18.85 8.01 31.26
CA ALA A 241 -20.22 7.64 31.56
C ALA A 241 -20.89 8.71 32.44
N LYS A 242 -20.20 9.13 33.50
CA LYS A 242 -20.68 10.18 34.39
C LYS A 242 -20.80 11.53 33.68
N LEU A 243 -19.74 11.96 33.00
CA LEU A 243 -19.68 13.24 32.28
C LEU A 243 -20.82 13.42 31.26
N LEU A 244 -21.16 12.34 30.55
CA LEU A 244 -22.20 12.34 29.51
C LEU A 244 -23.63 12.21 30.07
N THR A 245 -23.80 11.92 31.36
CA THR A 245 -25.11 11.66 31.98
C THR A 245 -25.47 12.61 33.13
N ASP A 246 -24.50 13.33 33.71
CA ASP A 246 -24.73 14.25 34.83
C ASP A 246 -25.05 15.71 34.41
N GLY A 247 -25.13 15.95 33.09
CA GLY A 247 -25.43 17.26 32.51
C GLY A 247 -24.19 18.12 32.23
N THR A 248 -22.98 17.65 32.57
CA THR A 248 -21.73 18.38 32.28
C THR A 248 -21.45 18.43 30.79
N LEU A 249 -21.62 17.31 30.07
CA LEU A 249 -21.40 17.22 28.62
C LEU A 249 -22.69 16.76 27.93
N THR A 250 -23.33 17.67 27.19
CA THR A 250 -24.64 17.44 26.56
C THR A 250 -24.61 17.75 25.06
N GLU A 251 -25.53 17.14 24.30
CA GLU A 251 -25.58 17.19 22.84
C GLU A 251 -24.20 16.92 22.20
N PHE A 252 -23.45 16.00 22.82
CA PHE A 252 -22.12 15.62 22.40
C PHE A 252 -22.21 14.58 21.29
N SER A 253 -21.46 14.83 20.23
CA SER A 253 -21.21 13.86 19.18
C SER A 253 -19.78 14.00 18.67
N GLU A 254 -19.20 12.88 18.27
CA GLU A 254 -17.88 12.79 17.67
C GLU A 254 -17.95 11.90 16.44
N TRP A 255 -17.39 12.37 15.32
CA TRP A 255 -17.46 11.65 14.05
C TRP A 255 -16.15 11.76 13.28
N GLU A 256 -15.91 10.75 12.45
CA GLU A 256 -14.75 10.68 11.58
C GLU A 256 -14.99 11.50 10.30
N VAL A 257 -14.01 12.30 9.92
CA VAL A 257 -14.02 13.13 8.70
C VAL A 257 -13.24 12.46 7.58
N SER A 258 -12.12 11.81 7.91
CA SER A 258 -11.34 11.02 6.98
C SER A 258 -10.60 9.91 7.70
N GLU A 259 -10.27 8.85 6.96
CA GLU A 259 -9.57 7.70 7.50
C GLU A 259 -8.61 7.09 6.48
N ARG A 260 -7.58 6.43 6.99
CA ARG A 260 -6.71 5.53 6.23
C ARG A 260 -6.48 4.27 7.05
N THR A 261 -6.94 3.13 6.54
CA THR A 261 -6.78 1.81 7.16
C THR A 261 -5.80 0.94 6.36
N GLU A 262 -4.83 0.35 7.04
CA GLU A 262 -3.89 -0.64 6.51
C GLU A 262 -4.11 -1.97 7.25
N ILE A 263 -4.36 -3.06 6.52
CA ILE A 263 -4.61 -4.40 7.08
C ILE A 263 -3.48 -5.34 6.68
N PHE A 264 -2.92 -6.05 7.66
CA PHE A 264 -1.88 -7.06 7.50
C PHE A 264 -2.35 -8.36 8.16
N GLU A 265 -3.03 -9.21 7.39
CA GLU A 265 -3.58 -10.52 7.82
C GLU A 265 -4.49 -10.44 9.07
N SER A 266 -3.88 -10.53 10.25
CA SER A 266 -4.52 -10.58 11.57
C SER A 266 -4.29 -9.33 12.41
N ILE A 267 -3.63 -8.30 11.87
CA ILE A 267 -3.49 -6.98 12.49
C ILE A 267 -3.91 -5.88 11.52
N ALA A 268 -4.34 -4.73 12.04
CA ALA A 268 -4.60 -3.56 11.23
C ALA A 268 -4.29 -2.26 11.98
N HIS A 269 -3.99 -1.20 11.22
CA HIS A 269 -3.83 0.16 11.73
C HIS A 269 -4.75 1.11 10.98
N ARG A 270 -5.42 2.00 11.72
CA ARG A 270 -6.21 3.09 11.16
C ARG A 270 -5.71 4.42 11.67
N ILE A 271 -5.59 5.39 10.78
CA ILE A 271 -5.38 6.80 11.10
C ILE A 271 -6.66 7.53 10.76
N SER A 272 -7.22 8.26 11.72
CA SER A 272 -8.51 8.95 11.60
C SER A 272 -8.33 10.44 11.87
N GLN A 273 -8.93 11.29 11.05
CA GLN A 273 -9.23 12.68 11.42
C GLN A 273 -10.67 12.73 11.92
N TYR A 274 -10.89 13.36 13.07
CA TYR A 274 -12.24 13.47 13.65
C TYR A 274 -12.61 14.92 13.94
N ARG A 275 -13.92 15.13 14.08
CA ARG A 275 -14.50 16.34 14.66
C ARG A 275 -15.44 15.95 15.80
N LYS A 276 -15.60 16.89 16.74
CA LYS A 276 -16.52 16.77 17.86
C LYS A 276 -17.24 18.09 18.08
N SER A 277 -18.45 18.01 18.61
CA SER A 277 -19.21 19.18 19.05
C SER A 277 -20.11 18.81 20.22
N GLY A 278 -20.48 19.80 21.02
CA GLY A 278 -21.46 19.66 22.07
C GLY A 278 -21.50 20.90 22.97
N PHE A 279 -22.05 20.72 24.16
CA PHE A 279 -22.04 21.73 25.22
C PHE A 279 -21.30 21.19 26.43
N HIS A 280 -20.37 21.98 26.95
CA HIS A 280 -19.67 21.69 28.19
C HIS A 280 -20.08 22.74 29.23
N ASP A 281 -20.70 22.31 30.32
CA ASP A 281 -21.28 23.20 31.33
C ASP A 281 -22.22 24.28 30.74
N GLY A 282 -22.96 23.92 29.70
CA GLY A 282 -23.88 24.80 28.97
C GLY A 282 -23.21 25.71 27.93
N GLU A 283 -21.88 25.72 27.81
CA GLU A 283 -21.16 26.46 26.79
C GLU A 283 -20.91 25.59 25.55
N ARG A 284 -21.32 26.09 24.38
CA ARG A 284 -21.12 25.38 23.12
C ARG A 284 -19.63 25.32 22.75
N PHE A 285 -19.16 24.15 22.35
CA PHE A 285 -17.82 23.97 21.81
C PHE A 285 -17.82 23.12 20.53
N GLU A 286 -16.75 23.28 19.75
CA GLU A 286 -16.39 22.41 18.63
C GLU A 286 -14.90 22.11 18.73
N GLY A 287 -14.49 20.93 18.26
CA GLY A 287 -13.10 20.51 18.25
C GLY A 287 -12.80 19.56 17.11
N ALA A 288 -11.51 19.39 16.83
CA ALA A 288 -11.01 18.43 15.86
C ALA A 288 -9.74 17.76 16.42
N GLY A 289 -9.33 16.68 15.79
CA GLY A 289 -8.14 15.97 16.21
C GLY A 289 -7.82 14.78 15.32
N ARG A 290 -6.83 14.02 15.76
CA ARG A 290 -6.41 12.78 15.10
C ARG A 290 -6.44 11.61 16.06
N LYS A 291 -6.78 10.44 15.52
CA LYS A 291 -6.71 9.16 16.23
C LYS A 291 -5.83 8.19 15.46
N THR A 292 -5.09 7.36 16.17
CA THR A 292 -4.48 6.15 15.63
C THR A 292 -5.02 4.95 16.38
N THR A 293 -5.58 3.99 15.65
CA THR A 293 -6.18 2.78 16.22
C THR A 293 -5.44 1.55 15.71
N GLN A 294 -5.07 0.65 16.62
CA GLN A 294 -4.60 -0.68 16.31
C GLN A 294 -5.71 -1.71 16.52
N PHE A 295 -5.83 -2.63 15.57
CA PHE A 295 -6.77 -3.74 15.63
C PHE A 295 -6.03 -5.07 15.55
N VAL A 296 -6.66 -6.09 16.13
CA VAL A 296 -6.20 -7.49 16.09
C VAL A 296 -7.39 -8.37 15.76
N ARG A 297 -7.16 -9.40 14.94
CA ARG A 297 -8.14 -10.44 14.68
C ARG A 297 -8.10 -11.46 15.80
N THR A 298 -9.25 -11.68 16.42
CA THR A 298 -9.46 -12.70 17.46
C THR A 298 -10.24 -13.88 16.87
N PRO A 299 -10.38 -15.03 17.57
CA PRO A 299 -11.21 -16.13 17.11
C PRO A 299 -12.69 -15.78 16.88
N VAL A 300 -13.16 -14.65 17.42
CA VAL A 300 -14.56 -14.18 17.33
C VAL A 300 -14.69 -12.88 16.53
N GLY A 301 -13.68 -12.55 15.71
CA GLY A 301 -13.67 -11.36 14.85
C GLY A 301 -12.63 -10.31 15.25
N TRP A 302 -12.63 -9.18 14.56
CA TRP A 302 -11.72 -8.07 14.83
C TRP A 302 -12.05 -7.36 16.14
N ARG A 303 -11.03 -6.87 16.82
CA ARG A 303 -11.15 -6.05 18.03
C ARG A 303 -10.09 -4.95 18.03
N MET A 304 -10.40 -3.83 18.68
CA MET A 304 -9.45 -2.76 18.97
C MET A 304 -8.49 -3.22 20.09
N ALA A 305 -7.19 -2.99 19.91
CA ALA A 305 -6.17 -3.25 20.93
C ALA A 305 -5.64 -1.97 21.56
N ALA A 306 -5.47 -0.92 20.76
CA ALA A 306 -5.00 0.35 21.25
C ALA A 306 -5.63 1.50 20.46
N LEU A 307 -5.93 2.60 21.14
CA LEU A 307 -6.34 3.86 20.52
C LEU A 307 -5.58 5.01 21.17
N THR A 308 -4.91 5.83 20.37
CA THR A 308 -4.29 7.08 20.82
C THR A 308 -4.96 8.24 20.13
N TRP A 309 -5.23 9.33 20.83
CA TRP A 309 -5.73 10.56 20.21
C TRP A 309 -5.03 11.82 20.69
N GLU A 310 -5.06 12.83 19.82
CA GLU A 310 -4.57 14.18 20.05
C GLU A 310 -5.61 15.16 19.48
N ASP A 311 -5.96 16.18 20.26
CA ASP A 311 -6.83 17.29 19.84
C ASP A 311 -5.95 18.35 19.14
N GLU A 312 -6.49 19.00 18.10
CA GLU A 312 -5.86 20.13 17.39
C GLU A 312 -6.05 21.48 18.11
#